data_AF-A0A242Z1J2-F1
#
_entry.id   AF-A0A242Z1J2-F1
#
_cell.length_a   1.000
_cell.length_b   1.000
_cell.length_c   1.000
_cell.angle_alpha   90.00
_cell.angle_beta   90.00
_cell.angle_gamma   90.00
#
_symmetry.space_group_name_H-M   'P 1'
#
loop_
_entity.id
_entity.type
_entity.pdbx_description
1 polymer ?
#
loop_
_entity_poly.entity_id
_entity_poly.type
_entity_poly.pdbx_seq_one_letter_code
_entity_poly.pdbx_strand_id
1 'polypeptide(L)'
;MFKKVFVPLFAATVLISGCNKEVAKESSKGKIDQQKAESSIVISEVKIDKANERTLKVDVKAKGEDLNYAYYIYKEEKIVEKIWYRPDSFLTYEVKEPGKYKVRVFAKDKNKKKKDTFTNEVTVEK
;
A
#
# COMPACT_ATOMS: atom_id res chain seq x y z
N MET A 1 -52.39 4.16 19.45
CA MET A 1 -53.01 2.82 19.46
C MET A 1 -53.30 2.41 18.02
N PHE A 2 -52.45 1.55 17.44
CA PHE A 2 -52.75 0.91 16.16
C PHE A 2 -52.44 -0.58 16.28
N LYS A 3 -53.52 -1.35 16.39
CA LYS A 3 -53.57 -2.78 16.13
C LYS A 3 -53.32 -2.99 14.64
N LYS A 4 -52.47 -3.95 14.28
CA LYS A 4 -52.87 -5.20 13.59
C LYS A 4 -51.62 -5.95 13.10
N VAL A 5 -51.60 -7.21 13.50
CA VAL A 5 -50.65 -8.26 13.15
C VAL A 5 -50.96 -8.73 11.71
N PHE A 6 -49.93 -8.97 10.90
CA PHE A 6 -50.00 -9.92 9.80
C PHE A 6 -48.67 -10.67 9.71
N VAL A 7 -48.72 -11.93 10.13
CA VAL A 7 -47.67 -12.93 9.99
C VAL A 7 -47.90 -13.64 8.66
N PRO A 8 -46.87 -13.79 7.81
CA PRO A 8 -46.81 -14.93 6.90
C PRO A 8 -45.79 -15.94 7.43
N LEU A 9 -46.35 -17.08 7.79
CA LEU A 9 -45.70 -18.37 8.02
C LEU A 9 -45.07 -18.85 6.71
N PHE A 10 -43.75 -18.92 6.64
CA PHE A 10 -43.06 -19.82 5.71
C PHE A 10 -42.10 -20.70 6.51
N ALA A 11 -42.66 -21.84 6.94
CA ALA A 11 -41.89 -23.00 7.31
C ALA A 11 -41.34 -23.63 6.03
N ALA A 12 -40.02 -23.57 5.86
CA ALA A 12 -39.29 -24.47 4.98
C ALA A 12 -38.11 -25.03 5.78
N THR A 13 -38.36 -26.17 6.42
CA THR A 13 -37.35 -27.04 7.02
C THR A 13 -36.48 -27.62 5.90
N VAL A 14 -35.25 -27.15 5.79
CA VAL A 14 -34.21 -27.85 5.04
C VAL A 14 -33.42 -28.70 6.02
N LEU A 15 -33.40 -30.00 5.75
CA LEU A 15 -32.77 -31.04 6.56
C LEU A 15 -31.26 -30.81 6.64
N ILE A 16 -30.78 -30.65 7.87
CA ILE A 16 -29.37 -30.52 8.21
C ILE A 16 -28.83 -31.96 8.37
N SER A 17 -28.26 -32.52 7.32
CA SER A 17 -27.35 -33.67 7.42
C SER A 17 -25.98 -33.14 7.86
N GLY A 18 -25.45 -33.68 8.95
CA GLY A 18 -24.38 -33.07 9.75
C GLY A 18 -23.09 -32.66 9.04
N CYS A 19 -22.54 -31.51 9.46
CA CYS A 19 -21.27 -31.45 10.18
C CYS A 19 -21.23 -30.18 11.06
N ASN A 20 -20.57 -30.31 12.20
CA ASN A 20 -20.58 -29.38 13.31
C ASN A 20 -19.97 -27.99 13.00
N LYS A 21 -20.64 -27.00 13.59
CA LYS A 21 -20.17 -25.73 14.19
C LYS A 21 -19.55 -24.60 13.34
N GLU A 22 -20.25 -23.47 13.50
CA GLU A 22 -19.81 -22.07 13.63
C GLU A 22 -19.83 -21.17 12.39
N VAL A 23 -20.85 -20.31 12.41
CA VAL A 23 -20.98 -19.08 11.62
C VAL A 23 -19.96 -18.07 12.14
N ALA A 24 -18.97 -17.73 11.31
CA ALA A 24 -18.29 -16.44 11.37
C ALA A 24 -18.48 -15.73 10.04
N LYS A 25 -18.91 -14.47 10.09
CA LYS A 25 -19.06 -13.59 8.93
C LYS A 25 -17.70 -13.38 8.26
N GLU A 26 -17.44 -14.07 7.17
CA GLU A 26 -16.29 -13.83 6.31
C GLU A 26 -16.67 -12.78 5.24
N SER A 27 -16.28 -11.54 5.51
CA SER A 27 -16.32 -10.46 4.52
C SER A 27 -15.31 -10.75 3.42
N SER A 28 -15.82 -10.75 2.19
CA SER A 28 -15.13 -11.11 0.97
C SER A 28 -13.89 -10.25 0.70
N LYS A 29 -12.73 -10.88 0.59
CA LYS A 29 -11.83 -10.60 -0.54
C LYS A 29 -10.95 -11.81 -0.82
N GLY A 30 -11.41 -12.60 -1.80
CA GLY A 30 -10.74 -13.81 -2.24
C GLY A 30 -9.26 -13.59 -2.51
N LYS A 31 -8.44 -14.50 -1.98
CA LYS A 31 -7.17 -14.85 -2.60
C LYS A 31 -7.48 -15.43 -3.96
N ILE A 32 -7.34 -14.60 -4.98
CA ILE A 32 -7.15 -15.08 -6.34
C ILE A 32 -5.64 -15.25 -6.48
N ASP A 33 -5.15 -16.44 -6.14
CA ASP A 33 -3.88 -16.94 -6.63
C ASP A 33 -4.04 -17.22 -8.13
N GLN A 34 -3.90 -16.14 -8.92
CA GLN A 34 -3.74 -16.24 -10.37
C GLN A 34 -2.26 -16.17 -10.69
N GLN A 35 -1.79 -17.28 -11.26
CA GLN A 35 -0.52 -17.49 -11.94
C GLN A 35 0.19 -16.19 -12.32
N LYS A 36 1.19 -15.89 -11.49
CA LYS A 36 2.14 -14.80 -11.62
C LYS A 36 2.96 -15.02 -12.89
N ALA A 37 2.56 -14.38 -14.00
CA ALA A 37 3.52 -13.97 -15.00
C ALA A 37 4.65 -13.24 -14.26
N GLU A 38 5.91 -13.62 -14.44
CA GLU A 38 7.00 -12.99 -13.71
C GLU A 38 7.09 -11.52 -14.13
N SER A 39 6.76 -10.56 -13.23
CA SER A 39 7.02 -9.15 -13.50
C SER A 39 8.51 -8.90 -13.35
N SER A 40 9.14 -8.42 -14.41
CA SER A 40 10.52 -7.98 -14.47
C SER A 40 10.73 -6.58 -13.88
N ILE A 41 9.96 -6.20 -12.83
CA ILE A 41 10.24 -4.94 -12.14
C ILE A 41 11.60 -5.08 -11.44
N VAL A 42 12.55 -4.27 -11.87
CA VAL A 42 13.89 -4.20 -11.28
C VAL A 42 14.12 -2.75 -10.87
N ILE A 43 14.26 -2.52 -9.56
CA ILE A 43 14.73 -1.24 -9.04
C ILE A 43 16.25 -1.34 -8.95
N SER A 44 16.95 -0.63 -9.84
CA SER A 44 18.41 -0.68 -9.93
C SER A 44 19.07 0.32 -8.97
N GLU A 45 18.41 1.43 -8.66
CA GLU A 45 18.96 2.47 -7.81
C GLU A 45 17.86 3.30 -7.16
N VAL A 46 18.05 3.65 -5.88
CA VAL A 46 17.29 4.68 -5.19
C VAL A 46 18.26 5.61 -4.46
N LYS A 47 18.15 6.91 -4.67
CA LYS A 47 18.97 7.91 -3.99
C LYS A 47 18.10 8.84 -3.19
N ILE A 48 18.65 9.34 -2.09
CA ILE A 48 18.13 10.46 -1.34
C ILE A 48 19.26 11.46 -1.14
N ASP A 49 19.01 12.71 -1.52
CA ASP A 49 19.97 13.80 -1.45
C ASP A 49 19.32 15.04 -0.84
N LYS A 50 20.12 15.89 -0.21
CA LYS A 50 19.70 17.23 0.21
C LYS A 50 19.81 18.16 -1.00
N ALA A 51 18.67 18.56 -1.57
CA ALA A 51 18.64 19.57 -2.63
C ALA A 51 18.95 20.97 -2.09
N ASN A 52 18.57 21.23 -0.83
CA ASN A 52 18.99 22.37 -0.02
C ASN A 52 18.77 22.01 1.47
N GLU A 53 18.94 22.98 2.37
CA GLU A 53 18.84 22.78 3.83
C GLU A 53 17.51 22.16 4.28
N ARG A 54 16.40 22.43 3.56
CA ARG A 54 15.05 21.97 3.95
C ARG A 54 14.37 21.11 2.89
N THR A 55 15.09 20.71 1.85
CA THR A 55 14.49 19.98 0.74
C THR A 55 15.25 18.69 0.48
N LEU A 56 14.56 17.57 0.61
CA LEU A 56 15.07 16.26 0.22
C LEU A 56 14.58 15.93 -1.19
N LYS A 57 15.48 15.38 -2.02
CA LYS A 57 15.17 14.85 -3.33
C LYS A 57 15.40 13.34 -3.32
N VAL A 58 14.43 12.59 -3.80
CA VAL A 58 14.53 11.15 -4.04
C VAL A 58 14.47 10.90 -5.52
N ASP A 59 15.42 10.15 -6.06
CA ASP A 59 15.46 9.72 -7.46
C ASP A 59 15.48 8.19 -7.54
N VAL A 60 14.69 7.62 -8.45
CA VAL A 60 14.53 6.18 -8.63
C VAL A 60 14.89 5.78 -10.06
N LYS A 61 15.76 4.79 -10.21
CA LYS A 61 16.00 4.12 -11.49
C LYS A 61 15.41 2.72 -11.43
N ALA A 62 14.42 2.45 -12.28
CA ALA A 62 13.79 1.16 -12.38
C ALA A 62 13.48 0.79 -13.84
N LYS A 63 13.43 -0.51 -14.11
CA LYS A 63 12.95 -1.09 -15.36
C LYS A 63 11.64 -1.82 -15.10
N GLY A 64 10.70 -1.71 -16.04
CA GLY A 64 9.38 -2.33 -16.00
C GLY A 64 8.40 -1.55 -16.88
N GLU A 65 7.25 -2.15 -17.19
CA GLU A 65 6.20 -1.51 -17.98
C GLU A 65 5.26 -0.68 -17.11
N ASP A 66 4.92 0.53 -17.56
CA ASP A 66 3.89 1.40 -16.97
C ASP A 66 4.03 1.57 -15.45
N LEU A 67 5.26 1.86 -15.01
CA LEU A 67 5.58 1.96 -13.59
C LEU A 67 4.96 3.21 -12.96
N ASN A 68 4.34 3.00 -11.80
CA ASN A 68 3.93 4.05 -10.89
C ASN A 68 4.62 3.87 -9.54
N TYR A 69 4.89 4.99 -8.87
CA TYR A 69 5.71 5.05 -7.67
C TYR A 69 4.96 5.64 -6.48
N ALA A 70 5.14 5.03 -5.31
CA ALA A 70 4.70 5.58 -4.04
C ALA A 70 5.90 5.76 -3.11
N TYR A 71 5.81 6.74 -2.20
CA TYR A 71 6.90 7.13 -1.32
C TYR A 71 6.39 7.27 0.11
N TYR A 72 6.93 6.47 1.02
CA TYR A 72 6.67 6.62 2.45
C TYR A 72 7.91 7.25 3.08
N ILE A 73 7.73 8.46 3.60
CA ILE A 73 8.81 9.24 4.18
C ILE A 73 8.87 8.93 5.67
N TYR A 74 10.03 8.48 6.12
CA TYR A 74 10.31 8.17 7.52
C TYR A 74 11.20 9.25 8.12
N LYS A 75 10.86 9.68 9.35
CA LYS A 75 11.72 10.43 10.26
C LYS A 75 11.90 9.57 11.51
N GLU A 76 13.12 9.22 11.87
CA GLU A 76 13.42 8.40 13.08
C GLU A 76 12.52 7.15 13.20
N GLU A 77 12.48 6.32 12.14
CA GLU A 77 11.61 5.13 12.02
C GLU A 77 10.09 5.36 12.00
N LYS A 78 9.61 6.59 12.16
CA LYS A 78 8.19 6.93 12.08
C LYS A 78 7.83 7.47 10.70
N ILE A 79 6.73 7.00 10.13
CA ILE A 79 6.20 7.57 8.89
C ILE A 79 5.63 8.95 9.19
N VAL A 80 6.17 9.98 8.52
CA VAL A 80 5.70 11.36 8.65
C VAL A 80 4.82 11.79 7.48
N GLU A 81 4.94 11.13 6.33
CA GLU A 81 4.17 11.45 5.13
C GLU A 81 4.06 10.23 4.19
N LYS A 82 2.94 10.11 3.49
CA LYS A 82 2.72 9.06 2.48
C LYS A 82 2.24 9.67 1.18
N ILE A 83 3.04 9.46 0.14
CA ILE A 83 2.72 9.92 -1.21
C ILE A 83 2.31 8.69 -2.01
N TRP A 84 1.06 8.70 -2.46
CA TRP A 84 0.47 7.59 -3.19
C TRP A 84 1.00 7.51 -4.64
N TYR A 85 0.63 6.40 -5.29
CA TYR A 85 1.11 6.04 -6.62
C TYR A 85 0.91 7.15 -7.65
N ARG A 86 2.01 7.57 -8.28
CA ARG A 86 2.07 8.53 -9.39
C ARG A 86 3.15 8.11 -10.41
N PRO A 87 3.13 8.59 -11.65
CA PRO A 87 4.10 8.17 -12.66
C PRO A 87 5.53 8.69 -12.41
N ASP A 88 5.69 9.72 -11.59
CA ASP A 88 6.99 10.33 -11.32
C ASP A 88 7.93 9.37 -10.58
N SER A 89 9.07 9.05 -11.19
CA SER A 89 10.15 8.27 -10.58
C SER A 89 11.03 9.10 -9.63
N PHE A 90 10.57 10.29 -9.25
CA PHE A 90 11.25 11.17 -8.31
C PHE A 90 10.27 11.80 -7.32
N LEU A 91 10.83 12.32 -6.23
CA LEU A 91 10.10 13.05 -5.21
C LEU A 91 10.94 14.18 -4.65
N THR A 92 10.30 15.34 -4.47
CA THR A 92 10.80 16.42 -3.64
C THR A 92 9.95 16.50 -2.37
N TYR A 93 10.60 16.56 -1.21
CA TYR A 93 9.94 16.67 0.09
C TYR A 93 10.53 17.82 0.90
N GLU A 94 9.67 18.73 1.34
CA GLU A 94 10.04 19.81 2.25
C GLU A 94 10.03 19.32 3.70
N VAL A 95 11.17 19.48 4.36
CA VAL A 95 11.44 19.03 5.71
C VAL A 95 10.89 20.06 6.70
N LYS A 96 9.98 19.60 7.57
CA LYS A 96 9.37 20.44 8.61
C LYS A 96 10.21 20.53 9.88
N GLU A 97 11.00 19.49 10.17
CA GLU A 97 11.76 19.35 11.40
C GLU A 97 13.12 18.70 11.13
N PRO A 98 14.21 19.10 11.82
CA PRO A 98 15.48 18.41 11.71
C PRO A 98 15.36 16.97 12.20
N GLY A 99 16.23 16.10 11.68
CA GLY A 99 16.26 14.68 12.03
C GLY A 99 16.85 13.79 10.95
N LYS A 100 16.81 12.48 11.19
CA LYS A 100 17.25 11.46 10.23
C LYS A 100 16.08 11.00 9.39
N TYR A 101 16.25 11.06 8.07
CA TYR A 101 15.25 10.72 7.08
C TYR A 101 15.68 9.55 6.21
N LYS A 102 14.74 8.67 5.90
CA LYS A 102 14.84 7.69 4.80
C LYS A 102 13.49 7.55 4.12
N VAL A 103 13.47 7.07 2.90
CA VAL A 103 12.24 6.90 2.13
C VAL A 103 12.12 5.45 1.67
N ARG A 104 10.97 4.84 1.95
CA ARG A 104 10.60 3.56 1.31
C ARG A 104 9.91 3.89 -0.01
N VAL A 105 10.52 3.45 -1.09
CA VAL A 105 10.04 3.62 -2.45
C VAL A 105 9.37 2.34 -2.90
N PHE A 106 8.17 2.45 -3.45
CA PHE A 106 7.44 1.34 -4.07
C PHE A 106 7.34 1.60 -5.57
N ALA A 107 7.67 0.63 -6.41
CA ALA A 107 7.37 0.62 -7.85
C ALA A 107 6.28 -0.41 -8.12
N LYS A 108 5.28 -0.04 -8.92
CA LYS A 108 4.14 -0.89 -9.27
C LYS A 108 3.84 -0.82 -10.76
N ASP A 109 3.75 -1.96 -11.42
CA ASP A 109 3.36 -2.05 -12.84
C ASP A 109 1.83 -2.04 -13.04
N LYS A 110 1.39 -2.00 -14.30
CA LYS A 110 -0.04 -2.08 -14.68
C LYS A 110 -0.74 -3.36 -14.19
N ASN A 111 0.01 -4.44 -14.06
CA ASN A 111 -0.45 -5.75 -13.57
C ASN A 111 -0.51 -5.81 -12.04
N LYS A 112 -0.30 -4.67 -11.37
CA LYS A 112 -0.28 -4.51 -9.91
C LYS A 112 0.81 -5.30 -9.19
N LYS A 113 1.83 -5.77 -9.92
CA LYS A 113 3.03 -6.36 -9.32
C LYS A 113 3.85 -5.24 -8.71
N LYS A 114 4.52 -5.52 -7.59
CA LYS A 114 5.20 -4.50 -6.79
C LYS A 114 6.61 -4.92 -6.43
N LYS A 115 7.50 -3.94 -6.37
CA LYS A 115 8.79 -4.02 -5.70
C LYS A 115 8.96 -2.79 -4.83
N ASP A 116 9.72 -2.93 -3.76
CA ASP A 116 10.04 -1.81 -2.90
C ASP A 116 11.45 -1.94 -2.34
N THR A 117 12.01 -0.80 -1.98
CA THR A 117 13.32 -0.70 -1.34
C THR A 117 13.40 0.58 -0.53
N PHE A 118 14.32 0.64 0.43
CA PHE A 118 14.64 1.86 1.15
C PHE A 118 15.78 2.59 0.44
N THR A 119 15.75 3.91 0.51
CA THR A 119 16.95 4.73 0.32
C THR A 119 17.91 4.51 1.49
N ASN A 120 19.13 5.04 1.36
CA ASN A 120 19.97 5.32 2.52
C ASN A 120 19.31 6.36 3.45
N GLU A 121 19.94 6.60 4.59
CA GLU A 121 19.54 7.65 5.52
C GLU A 121 20.28 8.97 5.25
N VAL A 122 19.60 10.09 5.48
CA VAL A 122 20.17 11.43 5.42
C VAL A 122 19.79 12.23 6.66
N THR A 123 20.74 12.95 7.24
CA THR A 123 20.50 13.85 8.37
C THR A 123 20.25 15.27 7.88
N VAL A 124 19.15 15.85 8.35
CA VAL A 124 18.80 17.27 8.20
C VAL A 124 19.04 17.96 9.53
N GLU A 125 19.87 19.00 9.51
CA GLU A 125 20.28 19.76 10.69
C GLU A 125 19.43 21.03 10.84
N LYS A 126 19.60 21.73 11.96
CA LYS A 126 18.84 22.93 12.29
C LYS A 126 19.41 24.17 11.62
#